data_AF-A0A314ZI28-F1
#
_entry.id   AF-A0A314ZI28-F1
#
_cell.length_a   1.000
_cell.length_b   1.000
_cell.length_c   1.000
_cell.angle_alpha   90.00
_cell.angle_beta   90.00
_cell.angle_gamma   90.00
#
_symmetry.space_group_name_H-M   'P 1'
#
loop_
_entity.id
_entity.type
_entity.pdbx_description
1 polymer ?
#
loop_
_entity_poly.entity_id
_entity_poly.type
_entity_poly.pdbx_seq_one_letter_code
_entity_poly.pdbx_strand_id
1 'polypeptide(L)'
;MDFPENEACEKILEKMGLKGYQIGKTKVFLRAGQMAELDAKRTLMLGDSAKVIQRRGRTRITRRKYVSIREASICVQSFCRGELVRKLYKLKKRVNAVVKIQKTARKRLARKDYMKILFSSVVLQTSLRAMVARDELRYRVKTGLRAMAARDAFRYRVNAAVIIQTGLRAMAARDAFRCRVQSKPRVIVQTDLEKAEGEEATNLESSVQANTELEKPKGVEATKLESSMQSNVIKVGETDVSSKILVSQVEIEDITTEIPSPEKNAEKIKILTAEVENLKAMLQAEKQRANECERRYVEARVSSEEGRKKLEETERIVLQLQDSLNRMIYCMSNQVSELKTILSTASKSSSTTAGPFVRHEGFDSISSNSECSSTDSDFTFPAPTPTSANFSSPCTNSSSS
;
A
#
# COMPACT_ATOMS: atom_id res chain seq x y z
N MET A 1 -97.43 -32.54 26.82
CA MET A 1 -96.58 -31.97 25.75
C MET A 1 -95.82 -30.83 26.38
N ASP A 2 -94.73 -31.15 27.06
CA ASP A 2 -93.86 -30.14 27.67
C ASP A 2 -92.99 -29.58 26.56
N PHE A 3 -93.18 -28.29 26.26
CA PHE A 3 -92.41 -27.62 25.22
C PHE A 3 -91.01 -27.30 25.78
N PRO A 4 -89.92 -27.69 25.10
CA PRO A 4 -88.54 -27.46 25.56
C PRO A 4 -88.19 -25.98 25.72
N GLU A 5 -88.93 -25.11 25.04
CA GLU A 5 -88.82 -23.65 25.15
C GLU A 5 -89.28 -23.12 26.50
N ASN A 6 -90.28 -23.76 27.13
CA ASN A 6 -90.79 -23.36 28.43
C ASN A 6 -89.77 -23.66 29.53
N GLU A 7 -89.12 -24.82 29.47
CA GLU A 7 -88.04 -25.20 30.39
C GLU A 7 -86.81 -24.30 30.23
N ALA A 8 -86.49 -23.88 29.01
CA ALA A 8 -85.42 -22.92 28.76
C ALA A 8 -85.75 -21.52 29.32
N CYS A 9 -86.99 -21.06 29.17
CA CYS A 9 -87.46 -19.80 29.74
C CYS A 9 -87.41 -19.83 31.28
N GLU A 10 -87.83 -20.95 31.89
CA GLU A 10 -87.76 -21.16 33.34
C GLU A 10 -86.31 -21.05 33.85
N LYS A 11 -85.37 -21.78 33.24
CA LYS A 11 -83.95 -21.73 33.59
C LYS A 11 -83.32 -20.34 33.43
N ILE A 12 -83.75 -19.58 32.42
CA ILE A 12 -83.26 -18.20 32.20
C ILE A 12 -83.79 -17.29 33.31
N LEU A 13 -85.07 -17.37 33.65
CA LEU A 13 -85.68 -16.54 34.69
C LEU A 13 -85.13 -16.85 36.09
N GLU A 14 -84.86 -18.13 36.37
CA GLU A 14 -84.16 -18.56 37.58
C GLU A 14 -82.73 -18.01 37.66
N LYS A 15 -81.95 -18.10 36.57
CA LYS A 15 -80.59 -17.52 36.49
C LYS A 15 -80.60 -16.00 36.65
N MET A 16 -81.66 -15.34 36.21
CA MET A 16 -81.85 -13.90 36.38
C MET A 16 -82.36 -13.52 37.78
N GLY A 17 -82.73 -14.50 38.62
CA GLY A 17 -83.15 -14.30 40.02
C GLY A 17 -84.57 -13.76 40.19
N LEU A 18 -85.43 -13.88 39.19
CA LEU A 18 -86.80 -13.35 39.24
C LEU A 18 -87.75 -14.28 39.99
N LYS A 19 -88.59 -13.72 40.86
CA LYS A 19 -89.63 -14.46 41.60
C LYS A 19 -91.03 -13.98 41.20
N GLY A 20 -92.00 -14.89 41.18
CA GLY A 20 -93.41 -14.55 40.94
C GLY A 20 -93.78 -14.30 39.47
N TYR A 21 -93.09 -14.96 38.53
CA TYR A 21 -93.47 -15.06 37.12
C TYR A 21 -94.42 -16.25 36.89
N GLN A 22 -95.17 -16.25 35.79
CA GLN A 22 -96.02 -17.39 35.39
C GLN A 22 -95.80 -17.71 33.91
N ILE A 23 -95.55 -18.98 33.59
CA ILE A 23 -95.39 -19.46 32.21
C ILE A 23 -96.74 -20.00 31.72
N GLY A 24 -97.32 -19.35 30.71
CA GLY A 24 -98.53 -19.81 30.03
C GLY A 24 -98.22 -20.70 28.82
N LYS A 25 -99.26 -21.22 28.16
CA LYS A 25 -99.11 -22.09 26.97
C LYS A 25 -98.33 -21.43 25.81
N THR A 26 -98.40 -20.10 25.69
CA THR A 26 -97.81 -19.34 24.57
C THR A 26 -97.02 -18.09 24.99
N LYS A 27 -97.06 -17.68 26.27
CA LYS A 27 -96.45 -16.42 26.75
C LYS A 27 -95.99 -16.55 28.20
N VAL A 28 -94.95 -15.77 28.55
CA VAL A 28 -94.49 -15.59 29.93
C VAL A 28 -95.10 -14.31 30.51
N PHE A 29 -95.74 -14.41 31.67
CA PHE A 29 -96.32 -13.30 32.40
C PHE A 29 -95.36 -12.83 33.50
N LEU A 30 -95.04 -11.54 33.47
CA LEU A 30 -94.15 -10.87 34.41
C LEU A 30 -94.91 -9.83 35.23
N ARG A 31 -94.45 -9.56 36.46
CA ARG A 31 -94.94 -8.44 37.27
C ARG A 31 -94.42 -7.11 36.73
N ALA A 32 -95.12 -6.03 37.06
CA ALA A 32 -94.68 -4.67 36.71
C ALA A 32 -93.23 -4.42 37.19
N GLY A 33 -92.41 -3.81 36.34
CA GLY A 33 -90.99 -3.52 36.61
C GLY A 33 -90.00 -4.66 36.31
N GLN A 34 -90.44 -5.93 36.28
CA GLN A 34 -89.54 -7.06 36.02
C GLN A 34 -88.98 -7.08 34.59
N MET A 35 -89.76 -6.61 33.61
CA MET A 35 -89.29 -6.46 32.24
C MET A 35 -88.13 -5.44 32.15
N ALA A 36 -88.23 -4.33 32.87
CA ALA A 36 -87.19 -3.31 32.91
C ALA A 36 -85.90 -3.82 33.58
N GLU A 37 -86.02 -4.65 34.61
CA GLU A 37 -84.86 -5.30 35.24
C GLU A 37 -84.16 -6.28 34.28
N LEU A 38 -84.93 -7.06 33.51
CA LEU A 38 -84.39 -7.94 32.48
C LEU A 38 -83.70 -7.16 31.36
N ASP A 39 -84.28 -6.05 30.91
CA ASP A 39 -83.67 -5.20 29.89
C ASP A 39 -82.39 -4.53 30.39
N ALA A 40 -82.33 -4.11 31.65
CA ALA A 40 -81.12 -3.60 32.29
C ALA A 40 -80.00 -4.67 32.35
N LYS A 41 -80.33 -5.91 32.73
CA LYS A 41 -79.37 -7.03 32.72
C LYS A 41 -78.91 -7.37 31.30
N ARG A 42 -79.83 -7.40 30.32
CA ARG A 42 -79.53 -7.64 28.91
C ARG A 42 -78.54 -6.62 28.36
N THR A 43 -78.78 -5.33 28.61
CA THR A 43 -77.88 -4.25 28.15
C THR A 43 -76.51 -4.34 28.81
N LEU A 44 -76.43 -4.70 30.09
CA LEU A 44 -75.15 -4.95 30.78
C LEU A 44 -74.37 -6.11 30.14
N MET A 45 -75.01 -7.27 29.92
CA MET A 45 -74.35 -8.43 29.31
C MET A 45 -73.86 -8.15 27.88
N LEU A 46 -74.64 -7.42 27.08
CA LEU A 46 -74.23 -6.97 25.75
C LEU A 46 -73.04 -6.01 25.83
N GLY A 47 -73.08 -5.07 26.77
CA GLY A 47 -71.99 -4.13 27.04
C GLY A 47 -70.70 -4.83 27.45
N ASP A 48 -70.77 -5.81 28.34
CA ASP A 48 -69.60 -6.57 28.80
C ASP A 48 -69.03 -7.46 27.71
N SER A 49 -69.89 -8.10 26.92
CA SER A 49 -69.47 -8.86 25.73
C SER A 49 -68.73 -7.95 24.73
N ALA A 50 -69.28 -6.76 24.46
CA ALA A 50 -68.63 -5.77 23.60
C ALA A 50 -67.27 -5.32 24.17
N LYS A 51 -67.17 -5.07 25.49
CA LYS A 51 -65.90 -4.72 26.15
C LYS A 51 -64.83 -5.80 25.96
N VAL A 52 -65.19 -7.08 26.07
CA VAL A 52 -64.25 -8.20 25.86
C VAL A 52 -63.72 -8.20 24.43
N ILE A 53 -64.61 -8.08 23.44
CA ILE A 53 -64.23 -8.06 22.01
C ILE A 53 -63.35 -6.85 21.71
N GLN A 54 -63.75 -5.65 22.17
CA GLN A 54 -62.99 -4.42 21.98
C GLN A 54 -61.62 -4.47 22.64
N ARG A 55 -61.54 -5.00 23.87
CA ARG A 55 -60.26 -5.18 24.58
C ARG A 55 -59.32 -6.07 23.76
N ARG A 56 -59.79 -7.23 23.29
CA ARG A 56 -58.99 -8.15 22.46
C ARG A 56 -58.56 -7.50 21.14
N GLY A 57 -59.46 -6.74 20.50
CA GLY A 57 -59.15 -5.97 19.28
C GLY A 57 -58.04 -4.93 19.51
N ARG A 58 -58.17 -4.10 20.55
CA ARG A 58 -57.18 -3.08 20.92
C ARG A 58 -55.82 -3.71 21.26
N THR A 59 -55.79 -4.80 22.02
CA THR A 59 -54.56 -5.54 22.32
C THR A 59 -53.90 -6.08 21.06
N ARG A 60 -54.67 -6.68 20.14
CA ARG A 60 -54.14 -7.22 18.87
C ARG A 60 -53.52 -6.13 18.01
N ILE A 61 -54.17 -4.98 17.88
CA ILE A 61 -53.65 -3.83 17.10
C ILE A 61 -52.35 -3.33 17.72
N THR A 62 -52.33 -3.12 19.03
CA THR A 62 -51.15 -2.60 19.74
C THR A 62 -49.98 -3.57 19.66
N ARG A 63 -50.24 -4.88 19.85
CA ARG A 63 -49.21 -5.92 19.74
C ARG A 63 -48.62 -5.99 18.33
N ARG A 64 -49.44 -5.88 17.27
CA ARG A 64 -48.95 -5.84 15.88
C ARG A 64 -48.03 -4.65 15.64
N LYS A 65 -48.41 -3.45 16.10
CA LYS A 65 -47.57 -2.25 16.00
C LYS A 65 -46.24 -2.44 16.73
N TYR A 66 -46.27 -2.93 17.97
CA TYR A 66 -45.07 -3.19 18.77
C TYR A 66 -44.13 -4.19 18.09
N VAL A 67 -44.64 -5.33 17.62
CA VAL A 67 -43.83 -6.35 16.95
C VAL A 67 -43.17 -5.79 15.70
N SER A 68 -43.92 -5.04 14.87
CA SER A 68 -43.38 -4.41 13.66
C SER A 68 -42.26 -3.41 13.98
N ILE A 69 -42.43 -2.55 14.99
CA ILE A 69 -41.40 -1.59 15.42
C ILE A 69 -40.17 -2.32 15.96
N ARG A 70 -40.37 -3.38 16.74
CA ARG A 70 -39.29 -4.18 17.32
C ARG A 70 -38.46 -4.88 16.22
N GLU A 71 -39.12 -5.49 15.24
CA GLU A 71 -38.44 -6.12 14.11
C GLU A 71 -37.64 -5.12 13.27
N ALA A 72 -38.22 -3.96 12.97
CA ALA A 72 -37.53 -2.86 12.30
C ALA A 72 -36.30 -2.38 13.10
N SER A 73 -36.46 -2.22 14.41
CA SER A 73 -35.36 -1.81 15.30
C SER A 73 -34.23 -2.84 15.31
N ILE A 74 -34.54 -4.13 15.41
CA ILE A 74 -33.53 -5.21 15.36
C ILE A 74 -32.81 -5.21 14.00
N CYS A 75 -33.54 -4.96 12.90
CA CYS A 75 -32.95 -4.84 11.57
C CYS A 75 -31.94 -3.68 11.50
N VAL A 76 -32.34 -2.48 11.92
CA VAL A 76 -31.44 -1.31 11.96
C VAL A 76 -30.23 -1.55 12.86
N GLN A 77 -30.44 -2.08 14.06
CA GLN A 77 -29.36 -2.37 14.99
C GLN A 77 -28.36 -3.41 14.44
N SER A 78 -28.85 -4.47 13.80
CA SER A 78 -27.97 -5.49 13.21
C SER A 78 -27.15 -4.93 12.04
N PHE A 79 -27.77 -4.07 11.21
CA PHE A 79 -27.07 -3.34 10.15
C PHE A 79 -25.99 -2.42 10.71
N CYS A 80 -26.30 -1.60 11.72
CA CYS A 80 -25.34 -0.69 12.36
C CYS A 80 -24.15 -1.44 12.98
N ARG A 81 -24.41 -2.54 13.70
CA ARG A 81 -23.35 -3.40 14.26
C ARG A 81 -22.47 -3.98 13.15
N GLY A 82 -23.08 -4.46 12.06
CA GLY A 82 -22.34 -4.96 10.90
C GLY A 82 -21.48 -3.88 10.23
N GLU A 83 -22.01 -2.67 10.08
CA GLU A 83 -21.28 -1.57 9.44
C GLU A 83 -20.09 -1.09 10.28
N LEU A 84 -20.23 -1.06 11.60
CA LEU A 84 -19.14 -0.76 12.52
C LEU A 84 -17.98 -1.73 12.32
N VAL A 85 -18.25 -3.04 12.32
CA VAL A 85 -17.22 -4.08 12.12
C VAL A 85 -16.56 -3.95 10.74
N ARG A 86 -17.34 -3.69 9.68
CA ARG A 86 -16.80 -3.47 8.33
C ARG A 86 -15.87 -2.26 8.27
N LYS A 87 -16.21 -1.14 8.92
CA LYS A 87 -15.36 0.05 9.01
C LYS A 87 -14.05 -0.25 9.74
N LEU A 88 -14.11 -0.93 10.88
CA LEU A 88 -12.93 -1.34 11.64
C LEU A 88 -12.02 -2.28 10.83
N TYR A 89 -12.62 -3.24 10.12
CA TYR A 89 -11.87 -4.15 9.25
C TYR A 89 -11.17 -3.40 8.10
N LYS A 90 -11.86 -2.46 7.44
CA LYS A 90 -11.25 -1.62 6.39
C LYS A 90 -10.05 -0.84 6.92
N LEU A 91 -10.14 -0.26 8.12
CA LEU A 91 -9.03 0.44 8.77
C LEU A 91 -7.86 -0.53 9.04
N LYS A 92 -8.13 -1.68 9.66
CA LYS A 92 -7.11 -2.71 9.94
C LYS A 92 -6.43 -3.19 8.66
N LYS A 93 -7.19 -3.40 7.58
CA LYS A 93 -6.66 -3.78 6.26
C LYS A 93 -5.73 -2.71 5.69
N ARG A 94 -6.09 -1.42 5.79
CA ARG A 94 -5.23 -0.30 5.38
C ARG A 94 -3.94 -0.25 6.18
N VAL A 95 -4.02 -0.33 7.51
CA VAL A 95 -2.84 -0.34 8.39
C VAL A 95 -1.91 -1.50 8.02
N ASN A 96 -2.44 -2.71 7.86
CA ASN A 96 -1.65 -3.88 7.45
C ASN A 96 -0.98 -3.69 6.08
N ALA A 97 -1.66 -3.06 5.12
CA ALA A 97 -1.08 -2.74 3.82
C ALA A 97 0.08 -1.75 3.95
N VAL A 98 -0.09 -0.69 4.74
CA VAL A 98 0.97 0.29 5.03
C VAL A 98 2.19 -0.39 5.66
N VAL A 99 1.99 -1.25 6.66
CA VAL A 99 3.08 -1.99 7.30
C VAL A 99 3.83 -2.87 6.30
N LYS A 100 3.13 -3.54 5.37
CA LYS A 100 3.76 -4.35 4.31
C LYS A 100 4.61 -3.49 3.38
N ILE A 101 4.10 -2.33 2.96
CA ILE A 101 4.82 -1.38 2.11
C ILE A 101 6.07 -0.87 2.83
N GLN A 102 5.92 -0.38 4.07
CA GLN A 102 7.02 0.12 4.89
C GLN A 102 8.09 -0.95 5.14
N LYS A 103 7.69 -2.18 5.48
CA LYS A 103 8.61 -3.32 5.66
C LYS A 103 9.43 -3.56 4.38
N THR A 104 8.76 -3.57 3.23
CA THR A 104 9.41 -3.82 1.94
C THR A 104 10.36 -2.69 1.55
N ALA A 105 9.95 -1.44 1.77
CA ALA A 105 10.77 -0.26 1.53
C ALA A 105 12.04 -0.26 2.41
N ARG A 106 11.90 -0.50 3.72
CA ARG A 106 13.04 -0.60 4.65
C ARG A 106 14.00 -1.71 4.24
N LYS A 107 13.49 -2.90 3.88
CA LYS A 107 14.30 -4.01 3.36
C LYS A 107 15.09 -3.61 2.11
N ARG A 108 14.43 -2.93 1.16
CA ARG A 108 15.06 -2.50 -0.10
C ARG A 108 16.17 -1.47 0.16
N LEU A 109 15.93 -0.50 1.04
CA LEU A 109 16.91 0.52 1.40
C LEU A 109 18.14 -0.12 2.06
N ALA A 110 17.94 -0.96 3.09
CA ALA A 110 19.03 -1.67 3.76
C ALA A 110 19.84 -2.54 2.80
N ARG A 111 19.19 -3.23 1.85
CA ARG A 111 19.89 -4.02 0.82
C ARG A 111 20.70 -3.13 -0.12
N LYS A 112 20.18 -1.97 -0.52
CA LYS A 112 20.91 -1.03 -1.39
C LYS A 112 22.18 -0.54 -0.69
N ASP A 113 22.09 -0.15 0.58
CA ASP A 113 23.22 0.35 1.36
C ASP A 113 24.28 -0.73 1.55
N TYR A 114 23.86 -1.95 1.91
CA TYR A 114 24.74 -3.11 2.00
C TYR A 114 25.47 -3.39 0.68
N MET A 115 24.74 -3.39 -0.45
CA MET A 115 25.35 -3.65 -1.75
C MET A 115 26.36 -2.57 -2.14
N LYS A 116 26.10 -1.29 -1.81
CA LYS A 116 27.06 -0.20 -2.04
C LYS A 116 28.38 -0.45 -1.30
N ILE A 117 28.31 -0.86 -0.04
CA ILE A 117 29.49 -1.20 0.77
C ILE A 117 30.19 -2.43 0.19
N LEU A 118 29.43 -3.48 -0.16
CA LEU A 118 29.97 -4.70 -0.73
C LEU A 118 30.74 -4.44 -2.03
N PHE A 119 30.14 -3.71 -2.98
CA PHE A 119 30.81 -3.36 -4.23
C PHE A 119 32.09 -2.57 -3.99
N SER A 120 32.05 -1.57 -3.11
CA SER A 120 33.23 -0.77 -2.76
C SER A 120 34.34 -1.65 -2.16
N SER A 121 33.98 -2.55 -1.23
CA SER A 121 34.92 -3.49 -0.61
C SER A 121 35.52 -4.46 -1.63
N VAL A 122 34.72 -5.02 -2.54
CA VAL A 122 35.19 -5.96 -3.57
C VAL A 122 36.15 -5.26 -4.53
N VAL A 123 35.84 -4.03 -4.97
CA VAL A 123 36.76 -3.24 -5.82
C VAL A 123 38.07 -2.94 -5.10
N LEU A 124 38.03 -2.56 -3.81
CA LEU A 124 39.24 -2.35 -3.02
C LEU A 124 40.06 -3.64 -2.84
N GLN A 125 39.41 -4.75 -2.48
CA GLN A 125 40.10 -6.03 -2.31
C GLN A 125 40.73 -6.54 -3.62
N THR A 126 40.00 -6.45 -4.73
CA THR A 126 40.50 -6.89 -6.04
C THR A 126 41.65 -6.01 -6.53
N SER A 127 41.54 -4.69 -6.38
CA SER A 127 42.62 -3.77 -6.75
C SER A 127 43.89 -3.97 -5.89
N LEU A 128 43.74 -4.20 -4.58
CA LEU A 128 44.86 -4.53 -3.70
C LEU A 128 45.53 -5.85 -4.09
N ARG A 129 44.75 -6.91 -4.33
CA ARG A 129 45.31 -8.19 -4.81
C ARG A 129 46.05 -8.03 -6.13
N ALA A 130 45.49 -7.26 -7.07
CA ALA A 130 46.14 -6.97 -8.34
C ALA A 130 47.42 -6.13 -8.17
N MET A 131 47.44 -5.18 -7.23
CA MET A 131 48.61 -4.38 -6.91
C MET A 131 49.76 -5.25 -6.40
N VAL A 132 49.48 -6.12 -5.41
CA VAL A 132 50.46 -7.05 -4.85
C VAL A 132 51.04 -7.96 -5.95
N ALA A 133 50.18 -8.55 -6.79
CA ALA A 133 50.65 -9.39 -7.89
C ALA A 133 51.52 -8.62 -8.92
N ARG A 134 51.17 -7.37 -9.21
CA ARG A 134 51.96 -6.49 -10.10
C ARG A 134 53.29 -6.08 -9.48
N ASP A 135 53.34 -5.83 -8.17
CA ASP A 135 54.59 -5.52 -7.46
C ASP A 135 55.53 -6.72 -7.43
N GLU A 136 55.01 -7.92 -7.19
CA GLU A 136 55.79 -9.15 -7.27
C GLU A 136 56.38 -9.34 -8.67
N LEU A 137 55.56 -9.16 -9.72
CA LEU A 137 56.05 -9.24 -11.11
C LEU A 137 57.12 -8.18 -11.39
N ARG A 138 56.92 -6.92 -10.99
CA ARG A 138 57.91 -5.86 -11.14
C ARG A 138 59.23 -6.21 -10.45
N TYR A 139 59.17 -6.75 -9.24
CA TYR A 139 60.35 -7.19 -8.50
C TYR A 139 61.09 -8.32 -9.23
N ARG A 140 60.36 -9.32 -9.74
CA ARG A 140 60.94 -10.43 -10.52
C ARG A 140 61.56 -9.98 -11.84
N VAL A 141 60.92 -9.06 -12.55
CA VAL A 141 61.49 -8.48 -13.79
C VAL A 141 62.76 -7.68 -13.46
N LYS A 142 62.73 -6.83 -12.44
CA LYS A 142 63.90 -6.02 -12.03
C LYS A 142 65.08 -6.89 -11.60
N THR A 143 64.84 -7.95 -10.84
CA THR A 143 65.88 -8.92 -10.46
C THR A 143 66.39 -9.72 -11.65
N GLY A 144 65.51 -10.14 -12.57
CA GLY A 144 65.87 -10.79 -13.83
C GLY A 144 66.74 -9.92 -14.74
N LEU A 145 66.39 -8.65 -14.92
CA LEU A 145 67.18 -7.68 -15.70
C LEU A 145 68.57 -7.46 -15.10
N ARG A 146 68.68 -7.34 -13.76
CA ARG A 146 69.99 -7.25 -13.08
C ARG A 146 70.84 -8.50 -13.30
N ALA A 147 70.24 -9.68 -13.22
CA ALA A 147 70.94 -10.94 -13.47
C ALA A 147 71.41 -11.05 -14.93
N MET A 148 70.59 -10.61 -15.89
CA MET A 148 70.94 -10.57 -17.31
C MET A 148 72.10 -9.62 -17.57
N ALA A 149 72.05 -8.39 -17.05
CA ALA A 149 73.13 -7.41 -17.18
C ALA A 149 74.46 -7.93 -16.60
N ALA A 150 74.42 -8.61 -15.44
CA ALA A 150 75.61 -9.22 -14.86
C ALA A 150 76.19 -10.36 -15.73
N ARG A 151 75.33 -11.20 -16.32
CA ARG A 151 75.74 -12.25 -17.27
C ARG A 151 76.33 -11.66 -18.54
N ASP A 152 75.74 -10.60 -19.08
CA ASP A 152 76.25 -9.92 -20.28
C ASP A 152 77.61 -9.27 -20.02
N ALA A 153 77.79 -8.61 -18.87
CA ALA A 153 79.07 -8.05 -18.46
C ALA A 153 80.15 -9.15 -18.29
N PHE A 154 79.80 -10.28 -17.68
CA PHE A 154 80.71 -11.42 -17.56
C PHE A 154 81.08 -12.01 -18.92
N ARG A 155 80.08 -12.26 -19.78
CA ARG A 155 80.28 -12.78 -21.14
C ARG A 155 81.16 -11.85 -21.96
N TYR A 156 80.94 -10.54 -21.87
CA TYR A 156 81.80 -9.55 -22.53
C TYR A 156 83.25 -9.65 -22.05
N ARG A 157 83.49 -9.71 -20.73
CA ARG A 157 84.85 -9.86 -20.16
C ARG A 157 85.54 -11.15 -20.61
N VAL A 158 84.83 -12.28 -20.58
CA VAL A 158 85.37 -13.57 -21.02
C VAL A 158 85.68 -13.55 -22.52
N ASN A 159 84.77 -13.04 -23.35
CA ASN A 159 84.98 -12.93 -24.78
C ASN A 159 86.17 -12.02 -25.11
N ALA A 160 86.29 -10.86 -24.45
CA ALA A 160 87.43 -9.96 -24.60
C ALA A 160 88.75 -10.67 -24.20
N ALA A 161 88.77 -11.38 -23.08
CA ALA A 161 89.93 -12.16 -22.65
C ALA A 161 90.30 -13.26 -23.66
N VAL A 162 89.32 -13.99 -24.20
CA VAL A 162 89.53 -15.02 -25.23
C VAL A 162 90.11 -14.40 -26.50
N ILE A 163 89.57 -13.27 -26.98
CA ILE A 163 90.08 -12.56 -28.17
C ILE A 163 91.53 -12.11 -27.97
N ILE A 164 91.84 -11.51 -26.82
CA ILE A 164 93.20 -11.08 -26.50
C ILE A 164 94.15 -12.28 -26.41
N GLN A 165 93.77 -13.34 -25.69
CA GLN A 165 94.60 -14.54 -25.50
C GLN A 165 94.86 -15.28 -26.82
N THR A 166 93.84 -15.43 -27.66
CA THR A 166 93.96 -16.04 -28.99
C THR A 166 94.83 -15.20 -29.91
N GLY A 167 94.67 -13.87 -29.90
CA GLY A 167 95.53 -12.94 -30.64
C GLY A 167 96.99 -13.02 -30.22
N LEU A 168 97.28 -13.02 -28.91
CA LEU A 168 98.63 -13.18 -28.37
C LEU A 168 99.25 -14.53 -28.73
N ARG A 169 98.49 -15.63 -28.64
CA ARG A 169 98.96 -16.96 -29.07
C ARG A 169 99.29 -17.00 -30.56
N ALA A 170 98.45 -16.39 -31.40
CA ALA A 170 98.69 -16.30 -32.84
C ALA A 170 99.90 -15.40 -33.17
N MET A 171 100.14 -14.34 -32.37
CA MET A 171 101.33 -13.49 -32.52
C MET A 171 102.61 -14.27 -32.16
N ALA A 172 102.63 -14.95 -31.01
CA ALA A 172 103.74 -15.80 -30.60
C ALA A 172 104.05 -16.92 -31.61
N ALA A 173 103.01 -17.55 -32.18
CA ALA A 173 103.18 -18.55 -33.24
C ALA A 173 103.75 -17.94 -34.54
N ARG A 174 103.30 -16.74 -34.92
CA ARG A 174 103.83 -16.00 -36.09
C ARG A 174 105.28 -15.57 -35.88
N ASP A 175 105.66 -15.12 -34.70
CA ASP A 175 107.05 -14.77 -34.38
C ASP A 175 107.94 -16.01 -34.36
N ALA A 176 107.47 -17.13 -33.80
CA ALA A 176 108.17 -18.41 -33.87
C ALA A 176 108.36 -18.90 -35.32
N PHE A 177 107.35 -18.73 -36.19
CA PHE A 177 107.46 -19.02 -37.61
C PHE A 177 108.44 -18.08 -38.33
N ARG A 178 108.41 -16.78 -38.02
CA ARG A 178 109.32 -15.77 -38.57
C ARG A 178 110.79 -16.09 -38.24
N CYS A 179 111.08 -16.46 -36.98
CA CYS A 179 112.40 -16.91 -36.57
C CYS A 179 112.85 -18.16 -37.35
N ARG A 180 111.95 -19.12 -37.60
CA ARG A 180 112.25 -20.32 -38.41
C ARG A 180 112.51 -20.02 -39.89
N VAL A 181 111.83 -19.02 -40.47
CA VAL A 181 112.05 -18.60 -41.87
C VAL A 181 113.39 -17.86 -42.01
N GLN A 182 113.76 -17.05 -41.03
CA GLN A 182 115.03 -16.32 -41.01
C GLN A 182 116.26 -17.21 -40.74
N SER A 183 116.07 -18.40 -40.14
CA SER A 183 117.15 -19.35 -39.86
C SER A 183 117.46 -20.33 -41.02
N LYS A 184 116.88 -20.17 -42.21
CA LYS A 184 117.28 -20.94 -43.41
C LYS A 184 118.46 -20.23 -44.11
N PRO A 185 119.59 -20.91 -44.42
CA PRO A 185 120.70 -20.27 -45.12
C PRO A 185 120.36 -20.00 -46.59
N ARG A 186 120.50 -18.74 -47.00
CA ARG A 186 120.40 -18.24 -48.39
C ARG A 186 121.79 -18.30 -49.03
N VAL A 187 122.01 -19.22 -49.95
CA VAL A 187 123.19 -19.24 -50.85
C VAL A 187 122.74 -18.83 -52.26
N ILE A 188 123.51 -17.92 -52.85
CA ILE A 188 123.26 -17.19 -54.10
C ILE A 188 124.01 -17.87 -55.25
N VAL A 189 123.39 -18.06 -56.41
CA VAL A 189 124.08 -17.99 -57.71
C VAL A 189 123.14 -17.32 -58.73
N GLN A 190 123.62 -16.22 -59.32
CA GLN A 190 123.10 -15.59 -60.53
C GLN A 190 123.50 -16.42 -61.75
N THR A 191 122.56 -16.66 -62.67
CA THR A 191 122.79 -16.58 -64.13
C THR A 191 121.45 -16.37 -64.81
N ASP A 192 121.40 -15.27 -65.57
CA ASP A 192 120.76 -15.13 -66.88
C ASP A 192 119.27 -15.43 -67.00
N LEU A 193 118.46 -14.37 -67.07
CA LEU A 193 117.72 -14.02 -68.29
C LEU A 193 116.94 -12.72 -68.08
N GLU A 194 117.40 -11.70 -68.79
CA GLU A 194 116.59 -10.57 -69.22
C GLU A 194 115.31 -11.07 -69.91
N LYS A 195 114.16 -10.55 -69.49
CA LYS A 195 112.89 -10.30 -70.22
C LYS A 195 111.70 -10.52 -69.30
N ALA A 196 111.12 -9.42 -68.84
CA ALA A 196 109.69 -9.15 -68.69
C ALA A 196 109.51 -8.08 -67.61
N GLU A 197 109.95 -6.85 -67.93
CA GLU A 197 109.26 -5.69 -67.38
C GLU A 197 107.84 -5.69 -67.95
N GLY A 198 106.85 -5.60 -67.06
CA GLY A 198 105.48 -5.26 -67.43
C GLY A 198 104.45 -6.38 -67.28
N GLU A 199 104.25 -6.93 -66.07
CA GLU A 199 103.01 -7.68 -65.75
C GLU A 199 102.83 -7.95 -64.25
N GLU A 200 102.93 -6.94 -63.37
CA GLU A 200 102.51 -7.14 -61.96
C GLU A 200 102.08 -5.86 -61.24
N ALA A 201 101.57 -4.88 -61.99
CA ALA A 201 100.86 -3.72 -61.48
C ALA A 201 99.35 -3.76 -61.82
N THR A 202 98.83 -4.93 -62.22
CA THR A 202 97.43 -5.10 -62.70
C THR A 202 96.63 -6.14 -61.91
N ASN A 203 97.09 -6.56 -60.73
CA ASN A 203 96.36 -7.54 -59.91
C ASN A 203 96.03 -7.09 -58.47
N LEU A 204 96.22 -5.79 -58.19
CA LEU A 204 95.69 -5.13 -56.99
C LEU A 204 94.48 -4.21 -57.30
N GLU A 205 94.16 -3.99 -58.57
CA GLU A 205 92.93 -3.31 -59.01
C GLU A 205 91.76 -4.29 -59.25
N SER A 206 92.04 -5.56 -59.55
CA SER A 206 91.03 -6.62 -59.72
C SER A 206 90.44 -7.15 -58.40
N SER A 207 91.02 -6.81 -57.24
CA SER A 207 90.50 -7.20 -55.92
C SER A 207 89.74 -6.06 -55.20
N VAL A 208 89.84 -4.82 -55.70
CA VAL A 208 89.13 -3.66 -55.12
C VAL A 208 87.79 -3.37 -55.84
N GLN A 209 87.61 -3.83 -57.09
CA GLN A 209 86.30 -3.78 -57.76
C GLN A 209 85.31 -4.88 -57.30
N ALA A 210 85.77 -5.95 -56.67
CA ALA A 210 84.89 -7.03 -56.18
C ALA A 210 84.17 -6.70 -54.85
N ASN A 211 84.60 -5.65 -54.12
CA ASN A 211 83.94 -5.21 -52.88
C ASN A 211 82.98 -4.03 -53.06
N THR A 212 82.88 -3.47 -54.27
CA THR A 212 81.88 -2.43 -54.61
C THR A 212 80.61 -2.97 -55.26
N GLU A 213 80.52 -4.28 -55.52
CA GLU A 213 79.30 -4.93 -56.02
C GLU A 213 78.58 -5.80 -54.97
N LEU A 214 79.11 -5.94 -53.76
CA LEU A 214 78.40 -6.57 -52.63
C LEU A 214 77.66 -5.58 -51.69
N GLU A 215 77.75 -4.28 -51.95
CA GLU A 215 76.94 -3.24 -51.29
C GLU A 215 75.76 -2.73 -52.16
N LYS A 216 75.36 -3.49 -53.18
CA LYS A 216 74.15 -3.22 -53.96
C LYS A 216 72.94 -4.16 -53.76
N PRO A 217 72.96 -5.23 -52.93
CA PRO A 217 71.71 -5.94 -52.59
C PRO A 217 71.05 -5.48 -51.28
N LYS A 218 71.72 -4.72 -50.40
CA LYS A 218 71.12 -4.27 -49.11
C LYS A 218 70.18 -3.05 -49.24
N GLY A 219 70.35 -2.23 -50.29
CA GLY A 219 69.40 -1.15 -50.61
C GLY A 219 68.13 -1.64 -51.30
N VAL A 220 68.19 -2.75 -52.03
CA VAL A 220 67.03 -3.32 -52.75
C VAL A 220 66.16 -4.18 -51.82
N GLU A 221 66.73 -4.82 -50.80
CA GLU A 221 65.94 -5.47 -49.75
C GLU A 221 65.36 -4.48 -48.72
N ALA A 222 66.07 -3.38 -48.41
CA ALA A 222 65.54 -2.30 -47.57
C ALA A 222 64.40 -1.53 -48.26
N THR A 223 64.51 -1.24 -49.57
CA THR A 223 63.41 -0.59 -50.33
C THR A 223 62.27 -1.55 -50.67
N LYS A 224 62.51 -2.87 -50.73
CA LYS A 224 61.47 -3.91 -50.83
C LYS A 224 60.76 -4.17 -49.49
N LEU A 225 61.45 -4.01 -48.36
CA LEU A 225 60.86 -4.01 -47.01
C LEU A 225 60.12 -2.70 -46.71
N GLU A 226 60.62 -1.55 -47.15
CA GLU A 226 59.93 -0.25 -47.01
C GLU A 226 58.71 -0.14 -47.92
N SER A 227 58.76 -0.67 -49.16
CA SER A 227 57.56 -0.75 -50.04
C SER A 227 56.57 -1.82 -49.59
N SER A 228 57.02 -2.93 -48.98
CA SER A 228 56.16 -3.91 -48.29
C SER A 228 55.54 -3.32 -47.01
N MET A 229 56.28 -2.50 -46.25
CA MET A 229 55.79 -1.81 -45.06
C MET A 229 54.82 -0.66 -45.40
N GLN A 230 55.07 0.12 -46.45
CA GLN A 230 54.12 1.15 -46.93
C GLN A 230 52.86 0.51 -47.55
N SER A 231 52.98 -0.62 -48.26
CA SER A 231 51.84 -1.43 -48.74
C SER A 231 51.00 -2.03 -47.60
N ASN A 232 51.65 -2.47 -46.51
CA ASN A 232 50.95 -2.98 -45.32
C ASN A 232 50.38 -1.87 -44.44
N VAL A 233 50.97 -0.67 -44.41
CA VAL A 233 50.40 0.51 -43.72
C VAL A 233 49.20 1.06 -44.49
N ILE A 234 49.20 1.00 -45.82
CA ILE A 234 48.03 1.36 -46.64
C ILE A 234 46.95 0.26 -46.58
N LYS A 235 47.30 -1.04 -46.54
CA LYS A 235 46.32 -2.13 -46.32
C LYS A 235 45.73 -2.15 -44.90
N VAL A 236 46.47 -1.73 -43.87
CA VAL A 236 45.95 -1.60 -42.49
C VAL A 236 45.15 -0.30 -42.31
N GLY A 237 45.48 0.76 -43.05
CA GLY A 237 44.68 2.00 -43.11
C GLY A 237 43.38 1.83 -43.90
N GLU A 238 43.40 1.10 -45.03
CA GLU A 238 42.21 0.82 -45.84
C GLU A 238 41.32 -0.25 -45.23
N THR A 239 41.84 -1.18 -44.40
CA THR A 239 41.02 -2.12 -43.62
C THR A 239 40.47 -1.52 -42.33
N ASP A 240 41.11 -0.50 -41.74
CA ASP A 240 40.55 0.25 -40.59
C ASP A 240 39.54 1.33 -41.04
N VAL A 241 39.71 1.89 -42.25
CA VAL A 241 38.72 2.81 -42.86
C VAL A 241 37.60 2.03 -43.54
N SER A 242 37.85 0.88 -44.17
CA SER A 242 36.77 0.00 -44.67
C SER A 242 36.03 -0.73 -43.55
N SER A 243 36.63 -1.03 -42.39
CA SER A 243 35.88 -1.58 -41.25
C SER A 243 35.06 -0.51 -40.52
N LYS A 244 35.50 0.75 -40.49
CA LYS A 244 34.68 1.88 -40.00
C LYS A 244 33.60 2.30 -40.99
N ILE A 245 33.87 2.23 -42.31
CA ILE A 245 32.86 2.49 -43.34
C ILE A 245 31.88 1.31 -43.43
N LEU A 246 32.30 0.04 -43.28
CA LEU A 246 31.36 -1.10 -43.20
C LEU A 246 30.56 -1.11 -41.90
N VAL A 247 31.11 -0.66 -40.76
CA VAL A 247 30.32 -0.47 -39.53
C VAL A 247 29.32 0.69 -39.68
N SER A 248 29.67 1.73 -40.44
CA SER A 248 28.75 2.85 -40.74
C SER A 248 27.77 2.55 -41.88
N GLN A 249 28.08 1.63 -42.80
CA GLN A 249 27.17 1.17 -43.86
C GLN A 249 26.23 0.07 -43.35
N VAL A 250 26.68 -0.75 -42.40
CA VAL A 250 25.83 -1.69 -41.65
C VAL A 250 24.88 -0.92 -40.72
N GLU A 251 25.31 0.19 -40.10
CA GLU A 251 24.39 1.04 -39.31
C GLU A 251 23.43 1.90 -40.16
N ILE A 252 23.64 2.04 -41.47
CA ILE A 252 22.70 2.73 -42.37
C ILE A 252 21.76 1.75 -43.10
N GLU A 253 22.13 0.47 -43.27
CA GLU A 253 21.19 -0.56 -43.75
C GLU A 253 20.33 -1.16 -42.62
N ASP A 254 20.81 -1.23 -41.37
CA ASP A 254 20.02 -1.73 -40.23
C ASP A 254 18.98 -0.72 -39.69
N ILE A 255 18.97 0.52 -40.20
CA ILE A 255 17.89 1.49 -39.95
C ILE A 255 16.81 1.44 -41.06
N THR A 256 17.04 0.69 -42.14
CA THR A 256 16.04 0.47 -43.20
C THR A 256 15.35 -0.89 -43.19
N THR A 257 15.79 -1.83 -42.35
CA THR A 257 15.13 -3.14 -42.12
C THR A 257 14.04 -3.09 -41.04
N GLU A 258 13.92 -2.00 -40.30
CA GLU A 258 12.73 -1.65 -39.48
C GLU A 258 11.91 -0.52 -40.10
N ILE A 259 11.68 -0.56 -41.41
CA ILE A 259 10.46 0.03 -41.98
C ILE A 259 9.43 -1.12 -42.02
N PRO A 260 8.50 -1.23 -41.05
CA PRO A 260 7.27 -1.96 -41.32
C PRO A 260 6.70 -1.37 -42.60
N SER A 261 6.38 -2.21 -43.58
CA SER A 261 5.65 -1.82 -44.80
C SER A 261 4.73 -0.63 -44.52
N PRO A 262 4.68 0.42 -45.38
CA PRO A 262 3.80 1.57 -45.19
C PRO A 262 2.35 1.15 -44.90
N GLU A 263 1.92 -0.03 -45.32
CA GLU A 263 0.64 -0.64 -44.97
C GLU A 263 0.52 -1.02 -43.48
N LYS A 264 1.52 -1.64 -42.87
CA LYS A 264 1.52 -2.02 -41.44
C LYS A 264 1.56 -0.79 -40.53
N ASN A 265 2.30 0.24 -40.92
CA ASN A 265 2.32 1.52 -40.19
C ASN A 265 1.01 2.27 -40.37
N ALA A 266 0.41 2.27 -41.57
CA ALA A 266 -0.92 2.82 -41.79
C ALA A 266 -2.01 2.08 -41.01
N GLU A 267 -1.94 0.75 -40.90
CA GLU A 267 -2.84 -0.06 -40.08
C GLU A 267 -2.67 0.24 -38.58
N LYS A 268 -1.43 0.32 -38.09
CA LYS A 268 -1.16 0.67 -36.69
C LYS A 268 -1.61 2.08 -36.35
N ILE A 269 -1.44 3.04 -37.26
CA ILE A 269 -1.96 4.40 -37.12
C ILE A 269 -3.49 4.37 -37.09
N LYS A 270 -4.15 3.61 -38.00
CA LYS A 270 -5.62 3.46 -38.00
C LYS A 270 -6.15 2.86 -36.71
N ILE A 271 -5.49 1.84 -36.17
CA ILE A 271 -5.83 1.20 -34.90
C ILE A 271 -5.67 2.19 -33.74
N LEU A 272 -4.54 2.90 -33.69
CA LEU A 272 -4.29 3.92 -32.65
C LEU A 272 -5.24 5.11 -32.77
N THR A 273 -5.61 5.55 -33.98
CA THR A 273 -6.60 6.62 -34.16
C THR A 273 -7.98 6.17 -33.69
N ALA A 274 -8.39 4.93 -33.98
CA ALA A 274 -9.65 4.37 -33.50
C ALA A 274 -9.64 4.22 -31.98
N GLU A 275 -8.51 3.82 -31.38
CA GLU A 275 -8.35 3.75 -29.93
C GLU A 275 -8.43 5.14 -29.29
N VAL A 276 -7.80 6.15 -29.88
CA VAL A 276 -7.88 7.55 -29.43
C VAL A 276 -9.31 8.09 -29.53
N GLU A 277 -10.03 7.78 -30.61
CA GLU A 277 -11.45 8.15 -30.75
C GLU A 277 -12.32 7.45 -29.70
N ASN A 278 -12.09 6.17 -29.46
CA ASN A 278 -12.79 5.42 -28.41
C ASN A 278 -12.47 5.97 -27.00
N LEU A 279 -11.20 6.28 -26.71
CA LEU A 279 -10.77 6.91 -25.46
C LEU A 279 -11.40 8.30 -25.28
N LYS A 280 -11.51 9.09 -26.36
CA LYS A 280 -12.20 10.39 -26.35
C LYS A 280 -13.70 10.21 -26.05
N ALA A 281 -14.36 9.22 -26.66
CA ALA A 281 -15.76 8.91 -26.40
C ALA A 281 -15.98 8.47 -24.94
N MET A 282 -15.13 7.59 -24.42
CA MET A 282 -15.17 7.17 -23.02
C MET A 282 -14.91 8.33 -22.06
N LEU A 283 -13.96 9.22 -22.37
CA LEU A 283 -13.70 10.42 -21.59
C LEU A 283 -14.91 11.36 -21.57
N GLN A 284 -15.58 11.55 -22.71
CA GLN A 284 -16.77 12.38 -22.80
C GLN A 284 -17.95 11.75 -22.02
N ALA A 285 -18.12 10.43 -22.09
CA ALA A 285 -19.12 9.71 -21.32
C ALA A 285 -18.85 9.77 -19.80
N GLU A 286 -17.59 9.67 -19.37
CA GLU A 286 -17.21 9.84 -17.97
C GLU A 286 -17.46 11.27 -17.48
N LYS A 287 -17.15 12.29 -18.30
CA LYS A 287 -17.47 13.69 -17.98
C LYS A 287 -18.97 13.91 -17.81
N GLN A 288 -19.79 13.35 -18.71
CA GLN A 288 -21.25 13.44 -18.59
C GLN A 288 -21.75 12.74 -17.32
N ARG A 289 -21.20 11.56 -16.99
CA ARG A 289 -21.51 10.87 -15.72
C ARG A 289 -21.10 11.68 -14.49
N ALA A 290 -19.95 12.34 -14.52
CA ALA A 290 -19.50 13.21 -13.43
C ALA A 290 -20.44 14.40 -13.23
N ASN A 291 -20.84 15.08 -14.32
CA ASN A 291 -21.76 16.21 -14.26
C ASN A 291 -23.15 15.79 -13.75
N GLU A 292 -23.67 14.65 -14.18
CA GLU A 292 -24.95 14.12 -13.70
C GLU A 292 -24.88 13.73 -12.21
N CYS A 293 -23.75 13.14 -11.77
CA CYS A 293 -23.52 12.87 -10.34
C CYS A 293 -23.47 14.16 -9.51
N GLU A 294 -22.81 15.21 -10.01
CA GLU A 294 -22.75 16.51 -9.34
C GLU A 294 -24.15 17.14 -9.24
N ARG A 295 -24.95 17.09 -10.30
CA ARG A 295 -26.34 17.56 -10.30
C ARG A 295 -27.19 16.84 -9.26
N ARG A 296 -27.13 15.51 -9.24
CA ARG A 296 -27.85 14.70 -8.24
C ARG A 296 -27.40 14.99 -6.81
N TYR A 297 -26.11 15.26 -6.60
CA TYR A 297 -25.59 15.64 -5.29
C TYR A 297 -26.14 16.99 -4.84
N VAL A 298 -26.18 17.98 -5.73
CA VAL A 298 -26.76 19.30 -5.43
C VAL A 298 -28.25 19.19 -5.12
N GLU A 299 -29.02 18.46 -5.93
CA GLU A 299 -30.44 18.21 -5.70
C GLU A 299 -30.69 17.52 -4.34
N ALA A 300 -29.92 16.48 -4.02
CA ALA A 300 -30.00 15.80 -2.73
C ALA A 300 -29.64 16.72 -1.55
N ARG A 301 -28.65 17.61 -1.73
CA ARG A 301 -28.26 18.59 -0.71
C ARG A 301 -29.39 19.59 -0.45
N VAL A 302 -30.02 20.12 -1.50
CA VAL A 302 -31.14 21.06 -1.39
C VAL A 302 -32.34 20.40 -0.70
N SER A 303 -32.72 19.19 -1.13
CA SER A 303 -33.82 18.44 -0.49
C SER A 303 -33.55 18.14 0.98
N SER A 304 -32.30 17.78 1.33
CA SER A 304 -31.90 17.57 2.72
C SER A 304 -31.97 18.86 3.55
N GLU A 305 -31.59 20.00 2.97
CA GLU A 305 -31.62 21.30 3.65
C GLU A 305 -33.06 21.79 3.87
N GLU A 306 -33.96 21.56 2.91
CA GLU A 306 -35.39 21.80 3.07
C GLU A 306 -35.99 20.92 4.17
N GLY A 307 -35.64 19.63 4.21
CA GLY A 307 -36.05 18.72 5.27
C GLY A 307 -35.59 19.19 6.66
N ARG A 308 -34.35 19.69 6.74
CA ARG A 308 -33.77 20.26 7.96
C ARG A 308 -34.54 21.49 8.44
N LYS A 309 -34.89 22.42 7.54
CA LYS A 309 -35.69 23.61 7.89
C LYS A 309 -37.08 23.25 8.42
N LYS A 310 -37.76 22.27 7.80
CA LYS A 310 -39.04 21.76 8.28
C LYS A 310 -38.91 21.14 9.67
N LEU A 311 -37.85 20.38 9.92
CA LEU A 311 -37.58 19.80 11.23
C LEU A 311 -37.38 20.89 12.30
N GLU A 312 -36.58 21.91 12.02
CA GLU A 312 -36.41 23.05 12.94
C GLU A 312 -37.74 23.75 13.25
N GLU A 313 -38.61 23.93 12.24
CA GLU A 313 -39.91 24.55 12.45
C GLU A 313 -40.81 23.68 13.35
N THR A 314 -40.82 22.36 13.14
CA THR A 314 -41.53 21.44 14.04
C THR A 314 -40.96 21.43 15.45
N GLU A 315 -39.64 21.56 15.61
CA GLU A 315 -38.97 21.64 16.90
C GLU A 315 -39.37 22.91 17.66
N ARG A 316 -39.43 24.06 16.97
CA ARG A 316 -39.94 25.32 17.56
C ARG A 316 -41.39 25.18 18.04
N ILE A 317 -42.25 24.52 17.26
CA ILE A 317 -43.65 24.28 17.64
C ILE A 317 -43.73 23.37 18.87
N VAL A 318 -42.93 22.31 18.92
CA VAL A 318 -42.88 21.41 20.10
C VAL A 318 -42.42 22.17 21.34
N LEU A 319 -41.40 23.02 21.24
CA LEU A 319 -40.94 23.85 22.35
C LEU A 319 -42.04 24.83 22.83
N GLN A 320 -42.79 25.45 21.92
CA GLN A 320 -43.93 26.30 22.28
C GLN A 320 -45.04 25.52 22.99
N LEU A 321 -45.36 24.32 22.51
CA LEU A 321 -46.34 23.44 23.15
C LEU A 321 -45.87 23.00 24.55
N GLN A 322 -44.58 22.71 24.72
CA GLN A 322 -44.00 22.38 26.01
C GLN A 322 -44.08 23.55 26.99
N ASP A 323 -43.79 24.78 26.56
CA ASP A 323 -43.92 25.97 27.43
C ASP A 323 -45.39 26.22 27.82
N SER A 324 -46.32 26.07 26.88
CA SER A 324 -47.75 26.17 27.14
C SER A 324 -48.24 25.12 28.15
N LEU A 325 -47.81 23.88 28.01
CA LEU A 325 -48.12 22.79 28.96
C LEU A 325 -47.54 23.10 30.35
N ASN A 326 -46.29 23.55 30.43
CA ASN A 326 -45.64 23.91 31.70
C ASN A 326 -46.37 25.06 32.40
N ARG A 327 -46.80 26.09 31.66
CA ARG A 327 -47.63 27.18 32.19
C ARG A 327 -48.97 26.68 32.72
N MET A 328 -49.62 25.77 32.00
CA MET A 328 -50.90 25.19 32.42
C MET A 328 -50.73 24.36 33.70
N ILE A 329 -49.68 23.54 33.79
CA ILE A 329 -49.35 22.77 34.99
C ILE A 329 -49.13 23.70 36.20
N TYR A 330 -48.42 24.81 35.99
CA TYR A 330 -48.18 25.81 37.03
C TYR A 330 -49.50 26.47 37.50
N CYS A 331 -50.34 26.93 36.56
CA CYS A 331 -51.65 27.49 36.89
C CYS A 331 -52.54 26.49 37.64
N MET A 332 -52.58 25.23 37.20
CA MET A 332 -53.33 24.18 37.88
C MET A 332 -52.79 23.89 39.28
N SER A 333 -51.47 23.85 39.47
CA SER A 333 -50.86 23.71 40.80
C SER A 333 -51.23 24.85 41.74
N ASN A 334 -51.24 26.10 41.24
CA ASN A 334 -51.69 27.25 42.02
C ASN A 334 -53.17 27.12 42.41
N GLN A 335 -54.05 26.78 41.47
CA GLN A 335 -55.48 26.57 41.74
C GLN A 335 -55.72 25.45 42.78
N VAL A 336 -55.00 24.33 42.67
CA VAL A 336 -55.08 23.23 43.65
C VAL A 336 -54.57 23.69 45.03
N SER A 337 -53.52 24.50 45.06
CA SER A 337 -52.99 25.07 46.31
C SER A 337 -53.99 26.03 46.95
N GLU A 338 -54.62 26.92 46.18
CA GLU A 338 -55.69 27.81 46.65
C GLU A 338 -56.88 27.01 47.20
N LEU A 339 -57.39 26.02 46.45
CA LEU A 339 -58.47 25.14 46.92
C LEU A 339 -58.12 24.43 48.24
N LYS A 340 -56.87 23.96 48.37
CA LYS A 340 -56.37 23.33 49.60
C LYS A 340 -56.33 24.32 50.77
N THR A 341 -55.93 25.58 50.53
CA THR A 341 -55.92 26.61 51.57
C THR A 341 -57.33 26.94 52.05
N ILE A 342 -58.29 27.13 51.14
CA ILE A 342 -59.70 27.40 51.45
C ILE A 342 -60.30 26.27 52.28
N LEU A 343 -60.05 25.01 51.89
CA LEU A 343 -60.52 23.85 52.63
C LEU A 343 -59.91 23.80 54.05
N SER A 344 -58.62 24.09 54.17
CA SER A 344 -57.94 24.10 55.47
C SER A 344 -58.42 25.24 56.39
N THR A 345 -58.80 26.40 55.85
CA THR A 345 -59.41 27.49 56.61
C THR A 345 -60.84 27.16 57.02
N ALA A 346 -61.62 26.52 56.14
CA ALA A 346 -62.97 26.06 56.45
C ALA A 346 -62.99 24.97 57.55
N SER A 347 -62.01 24.07 57.54
CA SER A 347 -61.83 23.08 58.62
C SER A 347 -61.46 23.71 59.96
N LYS A 348 -60.80 24.88 59.98
CA LYS A 348 -60.47 25.61 61.22
C LYS A 348 -61.63 26.47 61.74
N SER A 349 -62.56 26.89 60.88
CA SER A 349 -63.76 27.65 61.27
C SER A 349 -64.93 26.78 61.76
N SER A 350 -64.88 25.46 61.58
CA SER A 350 -65.94 24.53 61.99
C SER A 350 -65.69 23.82 63.33
N SER A 351 -64.64 24.18 64.07
CA SER A 351 -64.32 23.60 65.38
C SER A 351 -64.64 24.55 66.55
N THR A 352 -65.90 24.94 66.70
CA THR A 352 -66.44 25.44 67.97
C THR A 352 -67.89 24.99 68.12
N THR A 353 -68.10 23.75 68.55
CA THR A 353 -69.13 23.35 69.55
C THR A 353 -69.10 21.84 69.81
N ALA A 354 -69.17 21.52 71.11
CA ALA A 354 -69.51 20.24 71.76
C ALA A 354 -68.38 19.21 72.00
N GLY A 355 -68.00 19.04 73.27
CA GLY A 355 -67.50 17.77 73.84
C GLY A 355 -68.62 17.06 74.61
N PRO A 356 -68.34 16.18 75.59
CA PRO A 356 -67.39 15.05 75.64
C PRO A 356 -68.15 13.70 75.82
N PHE A 357 -67.41 12.60 76.02
CA PHE A 357 -67.76 11.34 76.74
C PHE A 357 -67.91 9.97 76.00
N VAL A 358 -67.29 8.97 76.68
CA VAL A 358 -67.43 7.49 76.72
C VAL A 358 -66.69 6.59 75.71
N ARG A 359 -65.86 5.71 76.29
CA ARG A 359 -65.21 4.50 75.71
C ARG A 359 -66.23 3.37 75.50
N HIS A 360 -66.11 2.58 74.43
CA HIS A 360 -66.06 1.10 74.55
C HIS A 360 -65.59 0.43 73.25
N GLU A 361 -64.91 -0.70 73.44
CA GLU A 361 -64.27 -1.62 72.48
C GLU A 361 -65.18 -2.22 71.38
N GLY A 362 -64.55 -2.67 70.28
CA GLY A 362 -65.04 -3.85 69.53
C GLY A 362 -64.87 -3.86 68.01
N PHE A 363 -63.70 -4.32 67.55
CA PHE A 363 -63.46 -5.30 66.47
C PHE A 363 -63.86 -5.06 64.98
N ASP A 364 -62.94 -5.54 64.12
CA ASP A 364 -63.02 -6.01 62.73
C ASP A 364 -62.76 -5.11 61.49
N SER A 365 -61.53 -5.27 60.97
CA SER A 365 -61.22 -5.93 59.68
C SER A 365 -61.60 -5.25 58.34
N ILE A 366 -60.58 -4.82 57.58
CA ILE A 366 -60.09 -5.45 56.32
C ILE A 366 -59.07 -4.52 55.61
N SER A 367 -57.85 -5.05 55.48
CA SER A 367 -56.89 -4.97 54.37
C SER A 367 -57.11 -3.96 53.24
N SER A 368 -56.06 -3.21 52.90
CA SER A 368 -55.55 -3.17 51.52
C SER A 368 -54.06 -2.90 51.48
N ASN A 369 -53.34 -3.99 51.17
CA ASN A 369 -51.99 -4.04 50.62
C ASN A 369 -51.82 -3.04 49.46
N SER A 370 -50.65 -2.41 49.34
CA SER A 370 -49.58 -2.95 48.49
C SER A 370 -48.40 -1.97 48.40
N GLU A 371 -47.25 -2.54 48.73
CA GLU A 371 -45.88 -2.12 48.44
C GLU A 371 -45.67 -1.72 46.97
N CYS A 372 -44.74 -0.80 46.71
CA CYS A 372 -43.58 -1.07 45.85
C CYS A 372 -42.68 0.19 45.82
N SER A 373 -41.78 0.29 46.79
CA SER A 373 -40.51 0.99 46.60
C SER A 373 -39.54 -0.06 46.03
N SER A 374 -39.50 -0.18 44.71
CA SER A 374 -38.45 -0.91 44.01
C SER A 374 -37.54 0.07 43.30
N THR A 375 -36.27 -0.10 43.62
CA THR A 375 -35.06 0.38 42.97
C THR A 375 -35.12 0.44 41.44
N ASP A 376 -34.35 1.39 40.92
CA ASP A 376 -33.59 1.32 39.67
C ASP A 376 -34.20 1.99 38.42
N SER A 377 -33.90 3.28 38.25
CA SER A 377 -33.54 3.84 36.93
C SER A 377 -32.76 5.13 37.13
N ASP A 378 -31.48 4.94 37.39
CA ASP A 378 -30.42 5.91 37.23
C ASP A 378 -30.38 6.35 35.75
N PHE A 379 -30.96 7.50 35.42
CA PHE A 379 -30.80 8.14 34.10
C PHE A 379 -30.07 9.47 34.27
N THR A 380 -28.86 9.38 34.79
CA THR A 380 -27.89 10.46 34.78
C THR A 380 -27.28 10.55 33.37
N PHE A 381 -27.51 11.66 32.66
CA PHE A 381 -26.76 11.99 31.46
C PHE A 381 -25.28 12.19 31.84
N PRO A 382 -24.31 11.46 31.28
CA PRO A 382 -22.91 11.80 31.48
C PRO A 382 -22.62 13.12 30.75
N ALA A 383 -22.27 14.15 31.52
CA ALA A 383 -21.68 15.37 30.99
C ALA A 383 -20.38 15.04 30.22
N PRO A 384 -20.07 15.74 29.11
CA PRO A 384 -18.85 15.50 28.37
C PRO A 384 -17.65 15.88 29.23
N THR A 385 -16.79 14.92 29.55
CA THR A 385 -15.50 15.20 30.18
C THR A 385 -14.62 15.97 29.20
N PRO A 386 -13.98 17.08 29.61
CA PRO A 386 -12.92 17.67 28.83
C PRO A 386 -11.74 16.67 28.82
N THR A 387 -11.37 16.25 27.63
CA THR A 387 -10.19 15.41 27.40
C THR A 387 -8.97 16.15 27.94
N SER A 388 -8.38 15.65 29.03
CA SER A 388 -7.07 16.08 29.48
C SER A 388 -6.06 15.76 28.38
N ALA A 389 -5.57 16.80 27.73
CA ALA A 389 -4.48 16.72 26.78
C ALA A 389 -3.20 16.30 27.53
N ASN A 390 -2.90 15.00 27.53
CA ASN A 390 -1.55 14.53 27.82
C ASN A 390 -0.66 14.82 26.60
N PHE A 391 -0.19 16.05 26.52
CA PHE A 391 1.01 16.39 25.76
C PHE A 391 2.22 15.79 26.47
N SER A 392 2.58 14.55 26.11
CA SER A 392 3.93 14.06 26.39
C SER A 392 4.90 14.75 25.43
N SER A 393 5.53 15.81 25.93
CA SER A 393 6.74 16.39 25.35
C SER A 393 7.94 15.45 25.62
N PRO A 394 8.93 15.35 24.72
CA PRO A 394 10.05 14.44 24.88
C PRO A 394 11.08 15.02 25.85
N CYS A 395 11.39 14.29 26.93
CA CYS A 395 12.56 14.56 27.74
C CYS A 395 13.83 14.30 26.91
N THR A 396 14.50 15.38 26.53
CA THR A 396 15.95 15.41 26.41
C THR A 396 16.54 15.18 27.80
N ASN A 397 17.46 14.23 27.94
CA ASN A 397 18.65 14.44 28.75
C ASN A 397 19.76 13.45 28.37
N SER A 398 20.90 14.08 28.10
CA SER A 398 22.25 13.59 27.99
C SER A 398 22.77 12.97 29.29
N SER A 399 23.95 12.34 29.15
CA SER A 399 24.97 12.03 30.17
C SER A 399 24.62 10.97 31.23
N SER A 400 25.25 9.79 31.15
CA SER A 400 26.50 9.47 31.87
C SER A 400 26.70 7.95 31.99
N SER A 401 27.78 7.43 31.39
CA SER A 401 28.65 6.29 31.77
C SER A 401 29.17 5.56 30.54
#